data_AF-A0A679BAG2-F1
#
_entry.id   AF-A0A679BAG2-F1
#
_cell.length_a   1.000
_cell.length_b   1.000
_cell.length_c   1.000
_cell.angle_alpha   90.00
_cell.angle_beta   90.00
_cell.angle_gamma   90.00
#
_symmetry.space_group_name_H-M   'P 1'
#
loop_
_entity.id
_entity.type
_entity.pdbx_description
1 polymer ?
#
loop_
_entity_poly.entity_id
_entity_poly.type
_entity_poly.pdbx_seq_one_letter_code
_entity_poly.pdbx_strand_id
1 'polypeptide(L)'
;MAEEKESFEGQWAPSDVTEENLKEMMAHGVLPAKEIIGWRPACGEIFPTPDTHEIVVFSHFFYGGFALPTSKFFRGILSFYGISLHHLNPNSIVHIANFVHVCEAFLGIKPHFALFRRIFFLKPQPNKSKPCVVGGAGFQLRGTLSQKYFSMPFKTSNKGWHANWFYVQNPDPALPEYSCLPPVYQDTWNSLPIGDEAAQALELMDRMLKLKEQGLQGEQITRHFIKCRLAPIKKRSRTAFEFDGKHDPNREEPDSLDFKIMKERMYKIFSNAIVVSYSHQLPVVPYNAFNPPPQVCN
;
A
#
# COMPACT_ATOMS: atom_id res chain seq x y z
N MET A 1 27.33 -18.41 6.76
CA MET A 1 26.19 -17.77 7.49
C MET A 1 26.57 -16.42 8.07
N ALA A 2 27.62 -16.27 8.89
CA ALA A 2 28.01 -14.95 9.44
C ALA A 2 28.45 -13.93 8.35
N GLU A 3 29.40 -14.31 7.49
CA GLU A 3 29.86 -13.45 6.37
C GLU A 3 28.75 -13.11 5.37
N GLU A 4 27.81 -14.03 5.15
CA GLU A 4 26.67 -13.82 4.25
C GLU A 4 25.65 -12.85 4.87
N LYS A 5 25.43 -12.94 6.18
CA LYS A 5 24.58 -12.00 6.93
C LYS A 5 25.18 -10.59 6.96
N GLU A 6 26.49 -10.47 7.23
CA GLU A 6 27.20 -9.18 7.13
C GLU A 6 27.12 -8.59 5.71
N SER A 7 27.16 -9.44 4.67
CA SER A 7 26.95 -9.00 3.29
C SER A 7 25.52 -8.50 3.02
N PHE A 8 24.51 -9.03 3.71
CA PHE A 8 23.11 -8.59 3.57
C PHE A 8 22.81 -7.32 4.37
N GLU A 9 23.39 -7.17 5.56
CA GLU A 9 23.31 -5.94 6.37
C GLU A 9 23.87 -4.75 5.58
N GLY A 10 24.98 -4.95 4.85
CA GLY A 10 25.56 -3.96 3.94
C GLY A 10 24.71 -3.53 2.73
N GLN A 11 23.54 -4.15 2.50
CA GLN A 11 22.59 -3.71 1.47
C GLN A 11 21.62 -2.63 1.95
N TRP A 12 21.57 -2.36 3.25
CA TRP A 12 20.78 -1.27 3.80
C TRP A 12 21.45 0.07 3.55
N ALA A 13 20.66 1.06 3.14
CA ALA A 13 21.13 2.44 3.17
C ALA A 13 21.01 2.95 4.61
N PRO A 14 21.98 3.71 5.13
CA PRO A 14 21.86 4.33 6.45
C PRO A 14 20.59 5.16 6.53
N SER A 15 19.87 5.08 7.64
CA SER A 15 18.64 5.83 7.78
C SER A 15 18.90 7.32 8.02
N ASP A 16 18.11 8.16 7.37
CA ASP A 16 18.10 9.61 7.54
C ASP A 16 16.86 10.12 8.31
N VAL A 17 16.01 9.22 8.82
CA VAL A 17 14.73 9.58 9.44
C VAL A 17 14.95 10.10 10.86
N THR A 18 14.74 11.40 11.05
CA THR A 18 14.78 12.07 12.36
C THR A 18 13.41 12.11 13.03
N GLU A 19 13.38 12.54 14.28
CA GLU A 19 12.12 12.77 15.01
C GLU A 19 11.27 13.87 14.35
N GLU A 20 11.89 14.90 13.77
CA GLU A 20 11.21 15.97 13.03
C GLU A 20 10.50 15.43 11.79
N ASN A 21 11.12 14.49 11.07
CA ASN A 21 10.46 13.85 9.92
C ASN A 21 9.21 13.08 10.34
N LEU A 22 9.26 12.39 11.49
CA LEU A 22 8.11 11.64 12.02
C LEU A 22 7.01 12.58 12.55
N LYS A 23 7.38 13.71 13.16
CA LYS A 23 6.43 14.79 13.52
C LYS A 23 5.78 15.41 12.28
N GLU A 24 6.51 15.60 11.18
CA GLU A 24 5.94 16.04 9.89
C GLU A 24 4.92 15.03 9.37
N MET A 25 5.23 13.73 9.43
CA MET A 25 4.30 12.66 9.05
C MET A 25 3.02 12.65 9.90
N MET A 26 3.11 12.96 11.20
CA MET A 26 1.95 13.16 12.07
C MET A 26 1.14 14.39 11.66
N ALA A 27 1.80 15.52 11.38
CA ALA A 27 1.12 16.74 10.91
C ALA A 27 0.41 16.52 9.56
N HIS A 28 0.95 15.66 8.68
CA HIS A 28 0.30 15.23 7.45
C HIS A 28 -0.84 14.21 7.67
N GLY A 29 -0.96 13.69 8.89
CA GLY A 29 -1.92 12.68 9.30
C GLY A 29 -1.77 11.38 8.53
N VAL A 30 -0.52 10.96 8.30
CA VAL A 30 -0.19 9.63 7.76
C VAL A 30 0.35 8.70 8.84
N LEU A 31 0.94 9.26 9.90
CA LEU A 31 1.49 8.50 11.02
C LEU A 31 0.70 8.86 12.29
N PRO A 32 0.18 7.86 13.04
CA PRO A 32 -0.42 8.10 14.35
C PRO A 32 0.58 8.70 15.35
N ALA A 33 0.04 9.25 16.43
CA ALA A 33 0.85 9.74 17.54
C ALA A 33 1.76 8.64 18.12
N LYS A 34 2.90 9.06 18.68
CA LYS A 34 3.93 8.13 19.19
C LYS A 34 3.37 7.23 20.29
N GLU A 35 2.45 7.74 21.09
CA GLU A 35 1.78 7.04 22.18
C GLU A 35 0.87 5.90 21.68
N ILE A 36 0.45 5.94 20.42
CA ILE A 36 -0.45 4.94 19.81
C ILE A 36 0.33 3.81 19.15
N ILE A 37 1.36 4.14 18.37
CA ILE A 37 2.07 3.18 17.50
C ILE A 37 3.55 3.01 17.85
N GLY A 38 4.02 3.68 18.90
CA GLY A 38 5.36 3.55 19.48
C GLY A 38 6.49 3.73 18.47
N TRP A 39 6.38 4.73 17.59
CA TRP A 39 7.40 4.94 16.57
C TRP A 39 8.71 5.48 17.18
N ARG A 40 9.85 5.11 16.58
CA ARG A 40 11.19 5.63 16.93
C ARG A 40 12.01 5.95 15.67
N PRO A 41 12.71 7.10 15.62
CA PRO A 41 13.61 7.41 14.52
C PRO A 41 14.82 6.46 14.48
N ALA A 42 15.44 6.35 13.30
CA ALA A 42 16.61 5.51 13.08
C ALA A 42 17.77 6.29 12.42
N CYS A 43 17.78 7.62 12.56
CA CYS A 43 18.80 8.47 11.93
C CYS A 43 20.21 8.04 12.35
N GLY A 44 21.08 7.81 11.36
CA GLY A 44 22.47 7.40 11.57
C GLY A 44 22.68 5.89 11.75
N GLU A 45 21.61 5.09 11.90
CA GLU A 45 21.72 3.64 11.93
C GLU A 45 22.04 3.10 10.53
N ILE A 46 23.05 2.24 10.42
CA ILE A 46 23.53 1.70 9.14
C ILE A 46 22.72 0.49 8.64
N PHE A 47 22.09 -0.24 9.56
CA PHE A 47 21.18 -1.35 9.27
C PHE A 47 20.14 -1.49 10.41
N PRO A 48 18.98 -2.14 10.17
CA PRO A 48 17.93 -2.23 11.16
C PRO A 48 18.26 -3.15 12.34
N THR A 49 18.01 -2.66 13.54
CA THR A 49 18.06 -3.33 14.84
C THR A 49 16.75 -3.12 15.60
N PRO A 50 15.62 -3.69 15.11
CA PRO A 50 14.32 -3.51 15.77
C PRO A 50 14.32 -4.17 17.16
N ASP A 51 13.70 -3.51 18.13
CA ASP A 51 13.45 -4.11 19.43
C ASP A 51 12.42 -5.25 19.32
N THR A 52 12.24 -6.00 20.43
CA THR A 52 11.19 -7.02 20.48
C THR A 52 9.83 -6.38 20.21
N HIS A 53 9.03 -6.99 19.32
CA HIS A 53 7.74 -6.44 18.84
C HIS A 53 7.83 -5.16 18.02
N GLU A 54 9.00 -4.76 17.53
CA GLU A 54 9.11 -3.71 16.52
C GLU A 54 9.25 -4.29 15.12
N ILE A 55 8.89 -3.48 14.13
CA ILE A 55 9.18 -3.74 12.72
C ILE A 55 9.84 -2.52 12.08
N VAL A 56 10.70 -2.79 11.11
CA VAL A 56 11.24 -1.75 10.21
C VAL A 56 10.20 -1.41 9.14
N VAL A 57 9.95 -0.11 8.97
CA VAL A 57 8.99 0.45 8.01
C VAL A 57 9.60 1.66 7.31
N PHE A 58 9.02 2.07 6.18
CA PHE A 58 9.50 3.20 5.40
C PHE A 58 8.47 4.32 5.39
N SER A 59 8.90 5.59 5.48
CA SER A 59 7.99 6.75 5.46
C SER A 59 7.10 6.75 4.22
N HIS A 60 7.67 6.36 3.07
CA HIS A 60 6.96 6.22 1.80
C HIS A 60 5.75 5.28 1.86
N PHE A 61 5.77 4.26 2.73
CA PHE A 61 4.68 3.29 2.81
C PHE A 61 3.45 3.90 3.46
N PHE A 62 3.61 4.69 4.53
CA PHE A 62 2.51 5.40 5.19
C PHE A 62 1.83 6.40 4.25
N TYR A 63 2.62 7.17 3.50
CA TYR A 63 2.06 8.04 2.46
C TYR A 63 1.26 7.23 1.43
N GLY A 64 1.74 6.05 1.05
CA GLY A 64 1.10 5.14 0.09
C GLY A 64 -0.15 4.40 0.59
N GLY A 65 -0.60 4.62 1.83
CA GLY A 65 -1.82 4.02 2.37
C GLY A 65 -1.60 2.82 3.31
N PHE A 66 -0.36 2.58 3.74
CA PHE A 66 -0.03 1.66 4.83
C PHE A 66 -0.40 2.25 6.19
N ALA A 67 -0.92 1.42 7.10
CA ALA A 67 -1.01 1.70 8.52
C ALA A 67 -1.22 0.41 9.32
N LEU A 68 -0.98 0.47 10.63
CA LEU A 68 -1.11 -0.66 11.55
C LEU A 68 -2.34 -0.56 12.46
N PRO A 69 -2.87 -1.69 12.95
CA PRO A 69 -2.53 -3.05 12.52
C PRO A 69 -3.02 -3.31 11.08
N THR A 70 -2.38 -4.23 10.35
CA THR A 70 -2.70 -4.47 8.93
C THR A 70 -3.90 -5.41 8.73
N SER A 71 -4.63 -5.19 7.63
CA SER A 71 -5.79 -6.00 7.23
C SER A 71 -5.42 -7.47 7.00
N LYS A 72 -6.41 -8.36 7.14
CA LYS A 72 -6.23 -9.80 6.82
C LYS A 72 -5.79 -9.99 5.37
N PHE A 73 -6.28 -9.16 4.45
CA PHE A 73 -5.93 -9.22 3.03
C PHE A 73 -4.43 -8.94 2.81
N PHE A 74 -3.89 -7.87 3.42
CA PHE A 74 -2.47 -7.55 3.30
C PHE A 74 -1.56 -8.61 3.90
N ARG A 75 -1.88 -9.10 5.10
CA ARG A 75 -1.14 -10.21 5.73
C ARG A 75 -1.21 -11.49 4.88
N GLY A 76 -2.36 -11.75 4.27
CA GLY A 76 -2.56 -12.85 3.33
C GLY A 76 -1.68 -12.74 2.09
N ILE A 77 -1.49 -11.53 1.54
CA ILE A 77 -0.53 -11.28 0.45
C ILE A 77 0.88 -11.66 0.90
N LEU A 78 1.36 -11.11 2.01
CA LEU A 78 2.72 -11.39 2.51
C LEU A 78 2.95 -12.89 2.74
N SER A 79 1.98 -13.55 3.38
CA SER A 79 2.02 -14.99 3.65
C SER A 79 2.00 -15.84 2.38
N PHE A 80 1.12 -15.54 1.42
CA PHE A 80 1.01 -16.31 0.18
C PHE A 80 2.27 -16.25 -0.68
N TYR A 81 2.92 -15.08 -0.75
CA TYR A 81 4.13 -14.90 -1.54
C TYR A 81 5.42 -15.22 -0.76
N GLY A 82 5.32 -15.49 0.55
CA GLY A 82 6.48 -15.78 1.39
C GLY A 82 7.44 -14.60 1.52
N ILE A 83 6.91 -13.38 1.62
CA ILE A 83 7.70 -12.14 1.71
C ILE A 83 7.39 -11.35 2.98
N SER A 84 8.37 -10.55 3.39
CA SER A 84 8.28 -9.61 4.50
C SER A 84 8.06 -8.19 3.99
N LEU A 85 7.60 -7.29 4.87
CA LEU A 85 7.24 -5.92 4.48
C LEU A 85 8.37 -5.16 3.75
N HIS A 86 9.60 -5.28 4.23
CA HIS A 86 10.77 -4.59 3.67
C HIS A 86 11.19 -5.11 2.29
N HIS A 87 10.70 -6.29 1.86
CA HIS A 87 10.92 -6.78 0.50
C HIS A 87 10.13 -5.98 -0.53
N LEU A 88 9.03 -5.33 -0.14
CA LEU A 88 8.21 -4.51 -1.01
C LEU A 88 8.87 -3.15 -1.31
N ASN A 89 8.52 -2.57 -2.46
CA ASN A 89 8.88 -1.19 -2.80
C ASN A 89 7.68 -0.23 -2.65
N PRO A 90 7.89 1.10 -2.63
CA PRO A 90 6.81 2.07 -2.45
C PRO A 90 5.67 1.93 -3.46
N ASN A 91 5.98 1.68 -4.73
CA ASN A 91 4.97 1.53 -5.78
C ASN A 91 4.07 0.31 -5.53
N SER A 92 4.64 -0.77 -4.98
CA SER A 92 3.89 -1.98 -4.63
C SER A 92 2.88 -1.72 -3.53
N ILE A 93 3.26 -0.95 -2.50
CA ILE A 93 2.35 -0.53 -1.43
C ILE A 93 1.19 0.29 -1.98
N VAL A 94 1.48 1.25 -2.86
CA VAL A 94 0.45 2.10 -3.48
C VAL A 94 -0.48 1.29 -4.38
N HIS A 95 0.05 0.32 -5.15
CA HIS A 95 -0.76 -0.59 -5.95
C HIS A 95 -1.73 -1.40 -5.08
N ILE A 96 -1.24 -1.97 -3.97
CA ILE A 96 -2.08 -2.73 -3.04
C ILE A 96 -3.15 -1.82 -2.43
N ALA A 97 -2.78 -0.62 -1.96
CA ALA A 97 -3.73 0.31 -1.36
C ALA A 97 -4.82 0.75 -2.36
N ASN A 98 -4.44 1.06 -3.60
CA ASN A 98 -5.39 1.39 -4.67
C ASN A 98 -6.29 0.20 -5.01
N PHE A 99 -5.74 -1.01 -5.06
CA PHE A 99 -6.51 -2.22 -5.32
C PHE A 99 -7.55 -2.48 -4.21
N VAL A 100 -7.16 -2.36 -2.94
CA VAL A 100 -8.08 -2.49 -1.82
C VAL A 100 -9.19 -1.44 -1.90
N HIS A 101 -8.80 -0.18 -2.12
CA HIS A 101 -9.76 0.92 -2.16
C HIS A 101 -10.71 0.85 -3.35
N VAL A 102 -10.25 0.41 -4.53
CA VAL A 102 -11.13 0.27 -5.70
C VAL A 102 -12.10 -0.90 -5.55
N CYS A 103 -11.67 -2.01 -4.94
CA CYS A 103 -12.57 -3.11 -4.61
C CYS A 103 -13.70 -2.61 -3.71
N GLU A 104 -13.37 -1.91 -2.63
CA GLU A 104 -14.36 -1.46 -1.68
C GLU A 104 -15.19 -0.30 -2.23
N ALA A 105 -14.57 0.84 -2.54
CA ALA A 105 -15.28 2.08 -2.82
C ALA A 105 -15.87 2.17 -4.24
N PHE A 106 -15.46 1.33 -5.20
CA PHE A 106 -15.92 1.47 -6.59
C PHE A 106 -16.48 0.17 -7.19
N LEU A 107 -16.07 -1.00 -6.71
CA LEU A 107 -16.71 -2.27 -7.03
C LEU A 107 -17.74 -2.70 -5.99
N GLY A 108 -17.70 -2.16 -4.77
CA GLY A 108 -18.65 -2.53 -3.72
C GLY A 108 -18.43 -3.93 -3.15
N ILE A 109 -17.19 -4.42 -3.21
CA ILE A 109 -16.82 -5.76 -2.73
C ILE A 109 -15.63 -5.68 -1.77
N LYS A 110 -15.44 -6.71 -0.97
CA LYS A 110 -14.18 -6.88 -0.21
C LYS A 110 -13.02 -7.16 -1.18
N PRO A 111 -11.76 -6.80 -0.82
CA PRO A 111 -10.60 -7.09 -1.67
C PRO A 111 -10.51 -8.56 -2.06
N HIS A 112 -10.53 -8.83 -3.37
CA HIS A 112 -10.64 -10.18 -3.92
C HIS A 112 -9.28 -10.73 -4.35
N PHE A 113 -8.80 -11.79 -3.69
CA PHE A 113 -7.41 -12.25 -3.86
C PHE A 113 -7.13 -12.85 -5.26
N ALA A 114 -8.06 -13.61 -5.83
CA ALA A 114 -7.89 -14.13 -7.18
C ALA A 114 -7.87 -13.01 -8.23
N LEU A 115 -8.63 -11.93 -8.02
CA LEU A 115 -8.57 -10.74 -8.88
C LEU A 115 -7.21 -10.04 -8.75
N PHE A 116 -6.70 -9.90 -7.53
CA PHE A 116 -5.36 -9.35 -7.30
C PHE A 116 -4.29 -10.16 -8.05
N ARG A 117 -4.31 -11.49 -7.95
CA ARG A 117 -3.39 -12.39 -8.68
C ARG A 117 -3.58 -12.35 -10.20
N ARG A 118 -4.80 -12.08 -10.68
CA ARG A 118 -5.09 -11.91 -12.10
C ARG A 118 -4.48 -10.62 -12.65
N ILE A 119 -4.44 -9.57 -11.84
CA ILE A 119 -3.94 -8.24 -12.23
C ILE A 119 -2.42 -8.14 -12.05
N PHE A 120 -1.93 -8.60 -10.90
CA PHE A 120 -0.55 -8.42 -10.48
C PHE A 120 0.21 -9.74 -10.45
N PHE A 121 1.51 -9.66 -10.70
CA PHE A 121 2.47 -10.70 -10.35
C PHE A 121 3.60 -10.07 -9.53
N LEU A 122 4.28 -10.88 -8.74
CA LEU A 122 5.42 -10.44 -7.95
C LEU A 122 6.71 -10.68 -8.76
N LYS A 123 7.50 -9.62 -8.97
CA LYS A 123 8.74 -9.66 -9.73
C LYS A 123 9.95 -9.51 -8.78
N PRO A 124 10.93 -10.42 -8.81
CA PRO A 124 12.20 -10.23 -8.12
C PRO A 124 12.95 -9.00 -8.63
N GLN A 125 13.60 -8.27 -7.73
CA GLN A 125 14.36 -7.05 -8.02
C GLN A 125 15.78 -7.15 -7.44
N PRO A 126 16.82 -6.81 -8.21
CA PRO A 126 16.76 -6.41 -9.62
C PRO A 126 16.47 -7.58 -10.57
N ASN A 127 16.73 -8.82 -10.14
CA ASN A 127 16.51 -10.02 -10.94
C ASN A 127 16.30 -11.27 -10.04
N LYS A 128 15.92 -12.39 -10.67
CA LYS A 128 15.58 -13.65 -9.97
C LYS A 128 16.78 -14.31 -9.27
N SER A 129 18.00 -14.14 -9.80
CA SER A 129 19.20 -14.79 -9.26
C SER A 129 19.74 -14.14 -7.99
N LYS A 130 19.57 -12.83 -7.83
CA LYS A 130 20.08 -12.10 -6.66
C LYS A 130 19.11 -10.97 -6.27
N PRO A 131 17.97 -11.30 -5.64
CA PRO A 131 17.05 -10.29 -5.12
C PRO A 131 17.72 -9.45 -4.02
N CYS A 132 17.41 -8.16 -3.95
CA CYS A 132 17.86 -7.28 -2.86
C CYS A 132 17.16 -7.64 -1.55
N VAL A 133 17.81 -7.36 -0.41
CA VAL A 133 17.14 -7.44 0.91
C VAL A 133 16.02 -6.41 0.98
N VAL A 134 16.28 -5.14 0.64
CA VAL A 134 15.26 -4.08 0.64
C VAL A 134 14.70 -3.91 -0.76
N GLY A 135 13.38 -3.93 -0.90
CA GLY A 135 12.72 -3.73 -2.19
C GLY A 135 12.97 -4.85 -3.20
N GLY A 136 13.43 -6.03 -2.75
CA GLY A 136 13.75 -7.19 -3.58
C GLY A 136 12.57 -7.86 -4.29
N ALA A 137 11.33 -7.45 -3.98
CA ALA A 137 10.13 -7.96 -4.61
C ALA A 137 9.15 -6.82 -4.90
N GLY A 138 8.73 -6.68 -6.17
CA GLY A 138 7.82 -5.62 -6.58
C GLY A 138 6.60 -6.17 -7.31
N PHE A 139 5.40 -5.73 -6.92
CA PHE A 139 4.19 -6.03 -7.68
C PHE A 139 4.18 -5.26 -8.99
N GLN A 140 3.91 -5.95 -10.09
CA GLN A 140 3.79 -5.39 -11.42
C GLN A 140 2.51 -5.87 -12.10
N LEU A 141 1.95 -5.05 -12.98
CA LEU A 141 0.82 -5.45 -13.80
C LEU A 141 1.23 -6.57 -14.75
N ARG A 142 0.40 -7.59 -14.88
CA ARG A 142 0.60 -8.66 -15.85
C ARG A 142 0.35 -8.15 -17.26
N GLY A 143 1.38 -8.15 -18.10
CA GLY A 143 1.30 -7.99 -19.55
C GLY A 143 0.29 -6.93 -20.04
N THR A 144 -0.60 -7.34 -20.97
CA THR A 144 -1.59 -6.49 -21.65
C THR A 144 -2.61 -5.82 -20.73
N LEU A 145 -2.60 -6.09 -19.42
CA LEU A 145 -3.47 -5.43 -18.46
C LEU A 145 -3.09 -3.97 -18.20
N SER A 146 -1.91 -3.49 -18.64
CA SER A 146 -1.60 -2.05 -18.59
C SER A 146 -2.64 -1.19 -19.32
N GLN A 147 -3.27 -1.72 -20.37
CA GLN A 147 -4.35 -1.06 -21.10
C GLN A 147 -5.71 -1.19 -20.40
N LYS A 148 -5.90 -2.23 -19.57
CA LYS A 148 -7.17 -2.55 -18.92
C LYS A 148 -7.27 -2.08 -17.46
N TYR A 149 -6.13 -1.81 -16.82
CA TYR A 149 -6.05 -1.33 -15.44
C TYR A 149 -5.85 0.19 -15.37
N PHE A 150 -6.07 0.77 -14.21
CA PHE A 150 -5.89 2.20 -13.97
C PHE A 150 -4.46 2.66 -14.24
N SER A 151 -4.32 3.84 -14.87
CA SER A 151 -3.01 4.47 -14.99
C SER A 151 -2.51 4.86 -13.60
N MET A 152 -1.24 4.59 -13.34
CA MET A 152 -0.55 4.95 -12.11
C MET A 152 0.62 5.86 -12.46
N PRO A 153 0.43 7.20 -12.45
CA PRO A 153 1.46 8.17 -12.85
C PRO A 153 2.53 8.33 -11.77
N PHE A 154 3.22 7.23 -11.45
CA PHE A 154 4.31 7.22 -10.46
C PHE A 154 5.46 8.13 -10.89
N LYS A 155 6.28 8.50 -9.90
CA LYS A 155 7.55 9.14 -10.16
C LYS A 155 8.43 8.24 -11.02
N THR A 156 9.21 8.83 -11.91
CA THR A 156 10.23 8.13 -12.70
C THR A 156 11.34 7.55 -11.82
N SER A 157 11.52 8.09 -10.61
CA SER A 157 12.45 7.58 -9.61
C SER A 157 11.92 7.80 -8.20
N ASN A 158 12.10 6.79 -7.35
CA ASN A 158 11.92 6.89 -5.91
C ASN A 158 13.27 7.07 -5.20
N LYS A 159 14.29 7.65 -5.84
CA LYS A 159 15.64 7.80 -5.29
C LYS A 159 15.61 8.31 -3.84
N GLY A 160 16.37 7.66 -2.97
CA GLY A 160 16.45 7.99 -1.54
C GLY A 160 15.50 7.20 -0.64
N TRP A 161 14.46 6.54 -1.17
CA TRP A 161 13.48 5.85 -0.32
C TRP A 161 14.08 4.77 0.58
N HIS A 162 15.16 4.11 0.15
CA HIS A 162 15.87 3.09 0.92
C HIS A 162 16.50 3.60 2.22
N ALA A 163 16.70 4.92 2.37
CA ALA A 163 17.21 5.55 3.59
C ALA A 163 16.07 6.03 4.53
N ASN A 164 14.83 6.10 4.05
CA ASN A 164 13.74 6.65 4.86
C ASN A 164 13.04 5.58 5.72
N TRP A 165 13.83 4.75 6.41
CA TRP A 165 13.31 3.71 7.30
C TRP A 165 13.39 4.11 8.77
N PHE A 166 12.47 3.57 9.56
CA PHE A 166 12.36 3.81 11.00
C PHE A 166 11.60 2.64 11.65
N TYR A 167 11.41 2.69 12.96
CA TYR A 167 10.76 1.63 13.72
C TYR A 167 9.36 2.02 14.17
N VAL A 168 8.47 1.04 14.22
CA VAL A 168 7.14 1.12 14.83
C VAL A 168 6.86 -0.15 15.61
N GLN A 169 6.02 -0.04 16.63
CA GLN A 169 5.48 -1.22 17.31
C GLN A 169 4.65 -2.05 16.34
N ASN A 170 4.65 -3.37 16.55
CA ASN A 170 3.96 -4.37 15.73
C ASN A 170 2.75 -4.93 16.49
N PRO A 171 1.66 -4.15 16.65
CA PRO A 171 0.51 -4.55 17.43
C PRO A 171 -0.26 -5.68 16.76
N ASP A 172 -1.00 -6.44 17.56
CA ASP A 172 -1.81 -7.52 17.03
C ASP A 172 -2.99 -7.05 16.15
N PRO A 173 -3.28 -7.76 15.05
CA PRO A 173 -2.53 -8.89 14.53
C PRO A 173 -1.20 -8.47 13.88
N ALA A 174 -0.10 -9.04 14.39
CA ALA A 174 1.26 -8.68 13.99
C ALA A 174 1.58 -9.03 12.53
N LEU A 175 2.49 -8.25 11.95
CA LEU A 175 3.21 -8.61 10.73
C LEU A 175 4.33 -9.62 11.05
N PRO A 176 4.82 -10.38 10.05
CA PRO A 176 6.00 -11.24 10.22
C PRO A 176 7.18 -10.45 10.80
N GLU A 177 7.95 -11.11 11.66
CA GLU A 177 9.16 -10.53 12.24
C GLU A 177 10.15 -10.12 11.15
N TYR A 178 10.98 -9.13 11.48
CA TYR A 178 12.03 -8.67 10.61
C TYR A 178 13.06 -9.78 10.37
N SER A 179 13.44 -9.97 9.10
CA SER A 179 14.53 -10.85 8.68
C SER A 179 15.47 -10.08 7.77
N CYS A 180 16.79 -10.07 8.04
CA CYS A 180 17.78 -9.45 7.14
C CYS A 180 18.14 -10.37 5.95
N LEU A 181 17.14 -11.04 5.37
CA LEU A 181 17.33 -11.99 4.26
C LEU A 181 16.58 -11.49 3.02
N PRO A 182 17.14 -11.69 1.81
CA PRO A 182 16.41 -11.41 0.59
C PRO A 182 15.21 -12.35 0.42
N PRO A 183 14.18 -11.96 -0.33
CA PRO A 183 13.05 -12.83 -0.60
C PRO A 183 13.48 -13.99 -1.50
N VAL A 184 12.95 -15.18 -1.23
CA VAL A 184 13.19 -16.38 -2.05
C VAL A 184 12.08 -16.50 -3.09
N TYR A 185 12.45 -16.60 -4.37
CA TYR A 185 11.49 -16.78 -5.44
C TYR A 185 10.71 -18.09 -5.27
N GLN A 186 9.40 -18.02 -5.44
CA GLN A 186 8.51 -19.18 -5.47
C GLN A 186 7.63 -19.13 -6.73
N ASP A 187 7.22 -20.28 -7.25
CA ASP A 187 6.36 -20.35 -8.44
C ASP A 187 4.99 -19.65 -8.23
N THR A 188 4.56 -19.53 -6.96
CA THR A 188 3.38 -18.77 -6.55
C THR A 188 3.44 -17.30 -6.97
N TRP A 189 4.64 -16.71 -7.12
CA TRP A 189 4.87 -15.32 -7.50
C TRP A 189 4.27 -14.95 -8.86
N ASN A 190 4.23 -15.92 -9.77
CA ASN A 190 3.65 -15.75 -11.10
C ASN A 190 2.38 -16.61 -11.33
N SER A 191 1.94 -17.37 -10.33
CA SER A 191 0.75 -18.23 -10.45
C SER A 191 -0.54 -17.45 -10.72
N LEU A 192 -1.39 -18.00 -11.60
CA LEU A 192 -2.73 -17.47 -11.89
C LEU A 192 -3.79 -18.21 -11.06
N PRO A 193 -4.94 -17.57 -10.75
CA PRO A 193 -6.08 -18.28 -10.22
C PRO A 193 -6.58 -19.33 -11.22
N ILE A 194 -7.27 -20.35 -10.73
CA ILE A 194 -7.82 -21.48 -11.52
C ILE A 194 -9.28 -21.72 -11.14
N GLY A 195 -10.02 -22.44 -11.99
CA GLY A 195 -11.42 -22.80 -11.73
C GLY A 195 -12.35 -21.58 -11.58
N ASP A 196 -13.33 -21.70 -10.68
CA ASP A 196 -14.37 -20.68 -10.48
C ASP A 196 -13.80 -19.32 -10.03
N GLU A 197 -12.72 -19.32 -9.25
CA GLU A 197 -12.04 -18.08 -8.83
C GLU A 197 -11.49 -17.30 -10.02
N ALA A 198 -11.04 -17.99 -11.07
CA ALA A 198 -10.56 -17.36 -12.29
C ALA A 198 -11.71 -16.74 -13.09
N ALA A 199 -12.87 -17.41 -13.16
CA ALA A 199 -14.07 -16.88 -13.82
C ALA A 199 -14.57 -15.61 -13.11
N GLN A 200 -14.66 -15.63 -11.78
CA GLN A 200 -15.03 -14.45 -10.97
C GLN A 200 -14.03 -13.31 -11.15
N ALA A 201 -12.72 -13.61 -11.17
CA ALA A 201 -11.69 -12.61 -11.41
C ALA A 201 -11.80 -11.95 -12.79
N LEU A 202 -12.26 -12.67 -13.82
CA LEU A 202 -12.50 -12.09 -15.14
C LEU A 202 -13.69 -11.13 -15.14
N GLU A 203 -14.81 -11.52 -14.54
CA GLU A 203 -16.00 -10.65 -14.43
C GLU A 203 -15.67 -9.36 -13.66
N LEU A 204 -14.97 -9.48 -12.54
CA LEU A 204 -14.55 -8.32 -11.76
C LEU A 204 -13.57 -7.43 -12.53
N MET A 205 -12.68 -8.01 -13.34
CA MET A 205 -11.77 -7.25 -14.19
C MET A 205 -12.53 -6.42 -15.25
N ASP A 206 -13.58 -6.99 -15.85
CA ASP A 206 -14.42 -6.27 -16.82
C ASP A 206 -15.17 -5.10 -16.15
N ARG A 207 -15.58 -5.26 -14.90
CA ARG A 207 -16.13 -4.15 -14.10
C ARG A 207 -15.09 -3.06 -13.84
N MET A 208 -13.84 -3.41 -13.55
CA MET A 208 -12.75 -2.43 -13.39
C MET A 208 -12.44 -1.70 -14.71
N LEU A 209 -12.50 -2.40 -15.83
CA LEU A 209 -12.32 -1.80 -17.15
C LEU A 209 -13.40 -0.73 -17.41
N LYS A 210 -14.67 -1.02 -17.11
CA LYS A 210 -15.75 -0.03 -17.23
C LYS A 210 -15.52 1.21 -16.38
N LEU A 211 -15.02 1.05 -15.15
CA LEU A 211 -14.64 2.19 -14.29
C LEU A 211 -13.52 3.03 -14.93
N LYS A 212 -12.53 2.37 -15.53
CA LYS A 212 -11.44 3.04 -16.25
C LYS A 212 -11.95 3.79 -17.49
N GLU A 213 -12.86 3.19 -18.26
CA GLU A 213 -13.49 3.80 -19.45
C GLU A 213 -14.35 5.02 -19.08
N GLN A 214 -14.91 5.06 -17.88
CA GLN A 214 -15.56 6.24 -17.29
C GLN A 214 -14.57 7.32 -16.82
N GLY A 215 -13.26 7.10 -16.98
CA GLY A 215 -12.21 8.07 -16.67
C GLY A 215 -11.57 7.92 -15.30
N LEU A 216 -11.93 6.91 -14.50
CA LEU A 216 -11.26 6.65 -13.22
C LEU A 216 -9.79 6.24 -13.46
N GLN A 217 -8.84 6.88 -12.79
CA GLN A 217 -7.42 6.48 -12.76
C GLN A 217 -6.90 6.39 -11.31
N GLY A 218 -5.64 5.96 -11.17
CA GLY A 218 -5.02 5.67 -9.88
C GLY A 218 -4.89 6.88 -8.97
N GLU A 219 -4.61 8.05 -9.54
CA GLU A 219 -4.50 9.28 -8.75
C GLU A 219 -5.85 9.71 -8.16
N GLN A 220 -6.98 9.47 -8.86
CA GLN A 220 -8.31 9.77 -8.33
C GLN A 220 -8.67 8.79 -7.21
N ILE A 221 -8.37 7.50 -7.37
CA ILE A 221 -8.60 6.48 -6.33
C ILE A 221 -7.77 6.81 -5.09
N THR A 222 -6.51 7.20 -5.27
CA THR A 222 -5.62 7.58 -4.16
C THR A 222 -6.10 8.85 -3.47
N ARG A 223 -6.43 9.89 -4.24
CA ARG A 223 -6.99 11.12 -3.70
C ARG A 223 -8.26 10.85 -2.90
N HIS A 224 -9.09 9.89 -3.34
CA HIS A 224 -10.32 9.53 -2.63
C HIS A 224 -10.03 8.98 -1.23
N PHE A 225 -9.17 7.96 -1.07
CA PHE A 225 -8.90 7.45 0.29
C PHE A 225 -8.18 8.45 1.18
N ILE A 226 -7.31 9.31 0.61
CA ILE A 226 -6.64 10.38 1.37
C ILE A 226 -7.68 11.37 1.90
N LYS A 227 -8.64 11.79 1.06
CA LYS A 227 -9.72 12.69 1.44
C LYS A 227 -10.63 12.06 2.50
N CYS A 228 -10.94 10.78 2.37
CA CYS A 228 -11.72 10.03 3.36
C CYS A 228 -10.94 9.76 4.66
N ARG A 229 -9.65 10.13 4.74
CA ARG A 229 -8.76 9.82 5.87
C ARG A 229 -8.65 8.32 6.14
N LEU A 230 -8.73 7.49 5.09
CA LEU A 230 -8.60 6.04 5.22
C LEU A 230 -7.18 5.60 4.89
N ALA A 231 -6.66 4.64 5.64
CA ALA A 231 -5.49 3.86 5.26
C ALA A 231 -5.96 2.50 4.72
N PRO A 232 -5.99 2.28 3.38
CA PRO A 232 -6.61 1.09 2.80
C PRO A 232 -6.03 -0.24 3.30
N ILE A 233 -4.73 -0.28 3.61
CA ILE A 233 -4.04 -1.49 4.08
C ILE A 233 -4.36 -1.82 5.54
N LYS A 234 -4.79 -0.84 6.35
CA LYS A 234 -5.10 -1.01 7.76
C LYS A 234 -6.27 -1.97 7.96
N LYS A 235 -6.26 -2.71 9.06
CA LYS A 235 -7.44 -3.44 9.54
C LYS A 235 -8.48 -2.41 9.97
N ARG A 236 -9.62 -2.40 9.28
CA ARG A 236 -10.76 -1.52 9.54
C ARG A 236 -11.95 -2.33 10.03
N SER A 237 -12.82 -1.71 10.83
CA SER A 237 -14.04 -2.32 11.35
C SER A 237 -15.09 -2.54 10.27
N ARG A 238 -15.06 -1.72 9.22
CA ARG A 238 -15.95 -1.76 8.05
C ARG A 238 -15.21 -1.38 6.77
N THR A 239 -15.82 -1.70 5.64
CA THR A 239 -15.28 -1.42 4.30
C THR A 239 -15.52 0.03 3.87
N ALA A 240 -14.85 0.49 2.82
CA ALA A 240 -15.04 1.84 2.30
C ALA A 240 -16.43 2.07 1.68
N PHE A 241 -17.13 1.04 1.21
CA PHE A 241 -18.52 1.20 0.76
C PHE A 241 -19.53 1.39 1.91
N GLU A 242 -19.09 1.22 3.16
CA GLU A 242 -19.86 1.51 4.37
C GLU A 242 -19.42 2.85 5.02
N PHE A 243 -18.58 3.63 4.33
CA PHE A 243 -18.07 4.89 4.83
C PHE A 243 -19.22 5.90 5.04
N ASP A 244 -19.36 6.46 6.25
CA ASP A 244 -20.46 7.38 6.62
C ASP A 244 -20.01 8.84 6.82
N GLY A 245 -18.81 9.18 6.36
CA GLY A 245 -18.31 10.54 6.37
C GLY A 245 -17.54 10.88 7.64
N LYS A 246 -17.86 12.03 8.26
CA LYS A 246 -16.95 12.65 9.24
C LYS A 246 -16.82 11.88 10.56
N HIS A 247 -17.81 11.05 10.90
CA HIS A 247 -17.83 10.29 12.15
C HIS A 247 -17.38 8.84 11.96
N ASP A 248 -16.83 8.51 10.79
CA ASP A 248 -16.40 7.14 10.52
C ASP A 248 -15.25 6.73 11.46
N PRO A 249 -15.38 5.61 12.19
CA PRO A 249 -14.40 5.18 13.18
C PRO A 249 -13.08 4.71 12.54
N ASN A 250 -13.05 4.51 11.22
CA ASN A 250 -11.85 4.11 10.48
C ASN A 250 -11.08 5.30 9.90
N ARG A 251 -11.50 6.54 10.19
CA ARG A 251 -10.70 7.72 9.84
C ARG A 251 -9.44 7.75 10.69
N GLU A 252 -8.30 7.96 10.05
CA GLU A 252 -7.03 8.16 10.75
C GLU A 252 -7.01 9.47 11.55
N GLU A 253 -7.80 10.48 11.16
CA GLU A 253 -8.08 11.66 11.99
C GLU A 253 -9.49 12.20 11.73
N PRO A 254 -10.14 12.80 12.76
CA PRO A 254 -11.49 13.34 12.67
C PRO A 254 -11.57 14.64 11.84
N ASP A 255 -10.48 15.38 11.71
CA ASP A 255 -10.50 16.67 11.00
C ASP A 255 -10.39 16.49 9.48
N SER A 256 -11.00 17.42 8.74
CA SER A 256 -10.84 17.45 7.29
C SER A 256 -9.40 17.78 6.92
N LEU A 257 -8.89 17.13 5.89
CA LEU A 257 -7.54 17.35 5.43
C LEU A 257 -7.43 18.65 4.64
N ASP A 258 -6.53 19.53 5.07
CA ASP A 258 -6.18 20.74 4.31
C ASP A 258 -5.70 20.38 2.90
N PHE A 259 -6.10 21.19 1.92
CA PHE A 259 -5.81 20.90 0.51
C PHE A 259 -4.31 20.94 0.19
N LYS A 260 -3.55 21.83 0.84
CA LYS A 260 -2.09 21.89 0.67
C LYS A 260 -1.44 20.59 1.12
N ILE A 261 -1.81 20.10 2.30
CA ILE A 261 -1.32 18.83 2.84
C ILE A 261 -1.74 17.66 1.95
N MET A 262 -2.99 17.64 1.47
CA MET A 262 -3.45 16.62 0.53
C MET A 262 -2.59 16.62 -0.75
N LYS A 263 -2.31 17.79 -1.31
CA LYS A 263 -1.49 17.95 -2.52
C LYS A 263 -0.06 17.45 -2.28
N GLU A 264 0.53 17.81 -1.14
CA GLU A 264 1.85 17.32 -0.72
C GLU A 264 1.88 15.80 -0.59
N ARG A 265 0.86 15.19 0.04
CA ARG A 265 0.72 13.72 0.11
C ARG A 265 0.64 13.08 -1.27
N MET A 266 -0.16 13.64 -2.19
CA MET A 266 -0.27 13.15 -3.57
C MET A 266 1.09 13.19 -4.28
N TYR A 267 1.88 14.25 -4.09
CA TYR A 267 3.22 14.38 -4.67
C TYR A 267 4.30 13.59 -3.92
N LYS A 268 4.05 13.07 -2.71
CA LYS A 268 4.93 12.06 -2.12
C LYS A 268 4.78 10.71 -2.86
N ILE A 269 3.59 10.42 -3.39
CA ILE A 269 3.25 9.16 -4.09
C ILE A 269 3.51 9.22 -5.61
N PHE A 270 2.98 10.24 -6.28
CA PHE A 270 2.94 10.34 -7.74
C PHE A 270 3.90 11.39 -8.29
N SER A 271 4.06 11.39 -9.62
CA SER A 271 4.83 12.41 -10.33
C SER A 271 4.27 13.81 -10.08
N ASN A 272 5.15 14.80 -9.93
CA ASN A 272 4.75 16.21 -9.79
C ASN A 272 4.08 16.77 -11.06
N ALA A 273 4.10 16.02 -12.17
CA ALA A 273 3.40 16.37 -13.40
C ALA A 273 1.87 16.17 -13.31
N ILE A 274 1.36 15.47 -12.29
CA ILE A 274 -0.09 15.32 -12.13
C ILE A 274 -0.72 16.62 -11.65
N VAL A 275 -1.93 16.89 -12.14
CA VAL A 275 -2.76 18.00 -11.66
C VAL A 275 -3.63 17.49 -10.52
N VAL A 276 -3.34 17.97 -9.32
CA VAL A 276 -4.16 17.68 -8.14
C VAL A 276 -5.24 18.77 -8.03
N SER A 277 -6.48 18.42 -8.37
CA SER A 277 -7.60 19.36 -8.39
C SER A 277 -8.22 19.56 -6.99
N TYR A 278 -8.64 20.80 -6.69
CA TYR A 278 -9.45 21.14 -5.52
C TYR A 278 -10.88 20.58 -5.61
N SER A 279 -11.37 20.35 -6.84
CA SER A 279 -12.72 19.83 -7.05
C SER A 279 -12.96 18.58 -6.21
N HIS A 280 -14.17 18.41 -5.71
CA HIS A 280 -14.56 17.20 -4.99
C HIS A 280 -15.13 16.12 -5.91
N GLN A 281 -15.35 16.44 -7.18
CA GLN A 281 -15.91 15.51 -8.13
C GLN A 281 -14.86 14.48 -8.56
N LEU A 282 -15.33 13.25 -8.68
CA LEU A 282 -14.63 12.13 -9.28
C LEU A 282 -15.39 11.74 -10.55
N PRO A 283 -14.71 11.20 -11.58
CA PRO A 283 -15.37 10.73 -12.81
C PRO A 283 -16.41 9.64 -12.53
N VAL A 284 -16.19 8.86 -11.46
CA VAL A 284 -17.10 7.83 -10.97
C VAL A 284 -17.46 8.12 -9.53
N VAL A 285 -18.76 8.02 -9.20
CA VAL A 285 -19.25 8.19 -7.83
C VAL A 285 -18.92 6.94 -7.01
N PRO A 286 -18.13 7.06 -5.93
CA PRO A 286 -17.81 5.93 -5.08
C PRO A 286 -19.02 5.49 -4.25
N TYR A 287 -19.12 4.20 -3.97
CA TYR A 287 -20.03 3.66 -2.98
C TYR A 287 -19.64 4.12 -1.57
N ASN A 288 -20.65 4.30 -0.74
CA ASN A 288 -20.56 4.71 0.66
C ASN A 288 -21.91 4.41 1.35
N ALA A 289 -22.03 4.70 2.65
CA ALA A 289 -23.26 4.41 3.41
C ALA A 289 -24.54 5.06 2.82
N PHE A 290 -24.40 6.17 2.09
CA PHE A 290 -25.51 6.91 1.45
C PHE A 290 -25.68 6.61 -0.04
N ASN A 291 -24.76 5.83 -0.62
CA ASN A 291 -24.80 5.32 -1.99
C ASN A 291 -24.30 3.87 -1.96
N PRO A 292 -25.11 2.92 -1.48
CA PRO A 292 -24.67 1.54 -1.30
C PRO A 292 -24.45 0.84 -2.65
N PRO A 293 -23.61 -0.21 -2.69
CA PRO A 293 -23.47 -1.02 -3.90
C PRO A 293 -24.79 -1.75 -4.23
N PRO A 294 -25.03 -2.09 -5.51
CA PRO A 294 -26.18 -2.90 -5.90
C PRO A 294 -26.20 -4.20 -5.08
N GLN A 295 -27.37 -4.58 -4.57
CA GLN A 295 -27.51 -5.87 -3.91
C GLN A 295 -27.21 -6.97 -4.95
N VAL A 296 -26.21 -7.80 -4.67
CA VAL A 296 -25.99 -9.01 -5.44
C VAL A 296 -27.12 -9.96 -5.04
N CYS A 297 -28.08 -10.20 -5.93
CA CYS A 297 -29.05 -11.27 -5.72
C CYS A 297 -28.25 -12.58 -5.65
N ASN A 298 -28.22 -13.20 -4.48
CA ASN A 298 -27.68 -14.55 -4.30
C ASN A 298 -28.48 -15.58 -5.09
#